data_AF-A0A5K1DMJ1-F1
#
_entry.id   AF-A0A5K1DMJ1-F1
#
_cell.length_a   1.000
_cell.length_b   1.000
_cell.length_c   1.000
_cell.angle_alpha   90.00
_cell.angle_beta   90.00
_cell.angle_gamma   90.00
#
_symmetry.space_group_name_H-M   'P 1'
#
loop_
_entity.id
_entity.type
_entity.pdbx_description
1 polymer ?
#
loop_
_entity_poly.entity_id
_entity_poly.type
_entity_poly.pdbx_seq_one_letter_code
_entity_poly.pdbx_strand_id
1 'polypeptide(L)'
;MKLSLGTPSHLYWATLVTVSDLIWTMCRPCDSCSGQTSMFDPLQSSTYKSQTCCARSCMELPIHGCTINQLCGFIYSYEDKSFVEVILASETLLFDNGAGTVKLPEIVSGCVHQDGHPNPSLLEVPDLVGLGGGPLSLVNQIGSSIDDKFAYCLPPNMKS
;
A
#
# COMPACT_ATOMS: atom_id res chain seq x y z
N MET A 1 9.94 6.29 5.12
CA MET A 1 9.71 5.77 6.50
C MET A 1 9.96 4.27 6.53
N LYS A 2 10.25 3.71 7.71
CA LYS A 2 10.35 2.26 7.91
C LYS A 2 8.99 1.71 8.36
N LEU A 3 8.55 0.62 7.75
CA LEU A 3 7.29 -0.06 8.06
C LEU A 3 7.55 -1.56 7.96
N SER A 4 7.04 -2.37 8.88
CA SER A 4 7.05 -3.81 8.69
C SER A 4 5.68 -4.33 8.27
N LEU A 5 5.65 -5.31 7.38
CA LEU A 5 4.44 -5.92 6.84
C LEU A 5 4.44 -7.43 7.09
N GLY A 6 3.26 -7.97 7.39
CA GLY A 6 3.00 -9.41 7.39
C GLY A 6 3.24 -10.13 8.71
N THR A 7 2.89 -11.42 8.70
CA THR A 7 3.11 -12.36 9.80
C THR A 7 3.69 -13.68 9.26
N PRO A 8 5.02 -13.93 9.39
CA PRO A 8 6.02 -13.11 10.09
C PRO A 8 6.28 -11.76 9.41
N SER A 9 6.73 -10.77 10.20
CA SER A 9 6.91 -9.40 9.72
C SER A 9 8.24 -9.21 9.00
N HIS A 10 8.20 -8.56 7.85
CA HIS A 10 9.37 -8.15 7.07
C HIS A 10 9.45 -6.62 6.99
N LEU A 11 10.65 -6.04 7.04
CA LEU A 11 10.87 -4.59 7.05
C LEU A 11 10.95 -4.04 5.63
N TYR A 12 10.20 -2.98 5.37
CA TYR A 12 10.11 -2.27 4.10
C TYR A 12 10.35 -0.76 4.28
N TRP A 13 10.73 -0.12 3.18
CA TRP A 13 10.90 1.33 3.10
C TRP A 13 9.77 1.90 2.25
N ALA A 14 8.90 2.69 2.88
CA ALA A 14 7.77 3.30 2.19
C ALA A 14 7.89 4.83 2.15
N THR A 15 7.39 5.43 1.08
CA THR A 15 7.27 6.88 0.95
C THR A 15 5.90 7.33 1.46
N LEU A 16 5.90 8.41 2.23
CA LEU A 16 4.67 9.04 2.73
C LEU A 16 4.16 10.04 1.69
N VAL A 17 2.90 9.90 1.29
CA VAL A 17 2.28 10.76 0.28
C VAL A 17 0.97 11.30 0.82
N THR A 18 0.87 12.62 0.96
CA THR A 18 -0.32 13.31 1.52
C THR A 18 -1.45 13.49 0.51
N VAL A 19 -1.13 13.38 -0.78
CA VAL A 19 -2.09 13.55 -1.89
C VAL A 19 -2.75 12.24 -2.31
N SER A 20 -2.36 11.11 -1.73
CA SER A 20 -2.91 9.79 -2.02
C SER A 20 -3.65 9.25 -0.82
N ASP A 21 -4.79 8.62 -1.07
CA ASP A 21 -5.54 7.88 -0.07
C ASP A 21 -5.11 6.41 0.02
N LEU A 22 -4.26 5.91 -0.89
CA LEU A 22 -3.98 4.48 -0.95
C LEU A 22 -2.64 4.13 -0.30
N ILE A 23 -2.61 2.98 0.35
CA ILE A 23 -1.37 2.30 0.76
C ILE A 23 -1.13 1.20 -0.26
N TRP A 24 0.06 1.06 -0.82
CA TRP A 24 0.38 -0.09 -1.66
C TRP A 24 1.85 -0.50 -1.56
N THR A 25 2.11 -1.75 -1.95
CA THR A 25 3.44 -2.35 -2.00
C THR A 25 3.55 -3.27 -3.21
N MET A 26 4.78 -3.48 -3.70
CA MET A 26 5.05 -4.43 -4.78
C MET A 26 4.97 -5.87 -4.29
N CYS A 27 4.22 -6.72 -4.98
CA CYS A 27 3.90 -8.08 -4.53
C CYS A 27 4.34 -9.18 -5.47
N ARG A 28 4.61 -10.37 -4.91
CA ARG A 28 4.81 -11.60 -5.66
C ARG A 28 3.50 -12.38 -5.86
N PRO A 29 3.34 -13.14 -6.96
CA PRO A 29 4.15 -13.06 -8.18
C PRO A 29 3.99 -11.69 -8.84
N CYS A 30 5.02 -11.23 -9.55
CA CYS A 30 4.90 -10.07 -10.42
C CYS A 30 5.24 -10.47 -11.85
N ASP A 31 4.31 -10.24 -12.77
CA ASP A 31 4.39 -10.71 -14.16
C ASP A 31 5.31 -9.83 -15.01
N SER A 32 5.35 -8.53 -14.73
CA SER A 32 6.26 -7.56 -15.33
C SER A 32 6.52 -6.46 -14.31
N CYS A 33 7.51 -6.66 -13.43
CA CYS A 33 7.97 -5.61 -12.52
C CYS A 33 9.39 -5.23 -12.89
N SER A 34 9.61 -3.95 -13.15
CA SER A 34 10.92 -3.45 -13.53
C SER A 34 11.72 -3.16 -12.27
N GLY A 35 12.68 -4.04 -11.93
CA GLY A 35 13.72 -3.79 -10.92
C GLY A 35 13.21 -3.59 -9.49
N GLN A 36 13.22 -4.65 -8.67
CA GLN A 36 13.16 -4.50 -7.21
C GLN A 36 13.71 -5.71 -6.46
N THR A 37 14.38 -5.42 -5.33
CA THR A 37 15.02 -6.41 -4.47
C THR A 37 14.18 -6.81 -3.24
N SER A 38 13.12 -6.07 -2.90
CA SER A 38 12.27 -6.34 -1.73
C SER A 38 10.77 -6.25 -2.04
N MET A 39 10.25 -7.22 -2.78
CA MET A 39 8.80 -7.39 -2.97
C MET A 39 8.19 -8.12 -1.76
N PHE A 40 6.98 -7.74 -1.39
CA PHE A 40 6.18 -8.48 -0.43
C PHE A 40 5.70 -9.80 -1.05
N ASP A 41 5.72 -10.89 -0.28
CA ASP A 41 5.19 -12.19 -0.71
C ASP A 41 3.91 -12.50 0.07
N PRO A 42 2.74 -12.28 -0.54
CA PRO A 42 1.44 -12.55 0.07
C PRO A 42 1.29 -13.97 0.61
N LEU A 43 1.95 -14.95 -0.02
CA LEU A 43 1.84 -16.36 0.37
C LEU A 43 2.65 -16.68 1.64
N GLN A 44 3.58 -15.82 2.01
CA GLN A 44 4.41 -16.00 3.22
C GLN A 44 3.81 -15.32 4.46
N SER A 45 2.77 -14.51 4.30
CA SER A 45 2.10 -13.85 5.41
C SER A 45 0.78 -14.55 5.74
N SER A 46 0.67 -15.01 6.98
CA SER A 46 -0.57 -15.60 7.52
C SER A 46 -1.69 -14.59 7.77
N THR A 47 -1.39 -13.29 7.73
CA THR A 47 -2.35 -12.20 7.94
C THR A 47 -2.77 -11.50 6.65
N TYR A 48 -2.19 -11.89 5.51
CA TYR A 48 -2.58 -11.39 4.20
C TYR A 48 -3.97 -11.91 3.81
N LYS A 49 -4.83 -11.01 3.32
CA LYS A 49 -6.15 -11.38 2.81
C LYS A 49 -6.58 -10.51 1.65
N SER A 50 -6.66 -11.08 0.45
CA SER A 50 -7.21 -10.40 -0.73
C SER A 50 -8.66 -9.96 -0.47
N GLN A 51 -9.00 -8.75 -0.91
CA GLN A 51 -10.36 -8.23 -0.85
C GLN A 51 -11.16 -8.76 -2.03
N THR A 52 -12.40 -9.18 -1.77
CA THR A 52 -13.33 -9.59 -2.83
C THR A 52 -13.96 -8.37 -3.47
N CYS A 53 -14.49 -8.53 -4.68
CA CYS A 53 -15.10 -7.41 -5.39
C CYS A 53 -16.35 -6.85 -4.69
N CYS A 54 -17.05 -7.67 -3.89
CA CYS A 54 -18.20 -7.25 -3.09
C CYS A 54 -17.80 -6.62 -1.74
N ALA A 55 -16.51 -6.58 -1.40
CA ALA A 55 -16.06 -6.00 -0.15
C ALA A 55 -16.34 -4.48 -0.14
N ARG A 56 -16.72 -3.95 1.02
CA ARG A 56 -16.95 -2.51 1.17
C ARG A 56 -15.72 -1.69 0.79
N SER A 57 -14.54 -2.15 1.19
CA SER A 57 -13.24 -1.57 0.81
C SER A 57 -13.06 -1.42 -0.70
N CYS A 58 -13.61 -2.35 -1.50
CA CYS A 58 -13.58 -2.24 -2.95
C CYS A 58 -14.50 -1.13 -3.47
N MET A 59 -15.66 -0.94 -2.85
CA MET A 59 -16.62 0.11 -3.22
C MET A 59 -16.14 1.52 -2.87
N GLU A 60 -15.19 1.65 -1.94
CA GLU A 60 -14.55 2.93 -1.61
C GLU A 60 -13.55 3.39 -2.71
N LEU A 61 -13.14 2.51 -3.63
CA LEU A 61 -12.30 2.87 -4.76
C LEU A 61 -13.13 3.60 -5.84
N PRO A 62 -12.73 4.81 -6.27
CA PRO A 62 -13.44 5.56 -7.31
C PRO A 62 -13.56 4.81 -8.63
N ILE A 63 -12.51 4.04 -8.97
CA ILE A 63 -12.44 3.18 -10.14
C ILE A 63 -11.93 1.83 -9.66
N HIS A 64 -12.72 0.79 -9.85
CA HIS A 64 -12.36 -0.58 -9.52
C HIS A 64 -12.94 -1.55 -10.56
N GLY A 65 -12.36 -2.74 -10.61
CA GLY A 65 -12.81 -3.87 -11.41
C GLY A 65 -12.66 -5.18 -10.64
N CYS A 66 -13.29 -6.22 -11.16
CA CYS A 66 -13.19 -7.56 -10.59
C CYS A 66 -12.30 -8.43 -11.49
N THR A 67 -11.38 -9.17 -10.89
CA THR A 67 -10.68 -10.25 -11.60
C THR A 67 -11.63 -11.42 -11.85
N ILE A 68 -11.20 -12.38 -12.68
CA ILE A 68 -11.95 -13.63 -12.91
C ILE A 68 -12.22 -14.40 -11.60
N ASN A 69 -11.33 -14.26 -10.61
CA ASN A 69 -11.43 -14.86 -9.29
C ASN A 69 -12.24 -14.01 -8.30
N GLN A 70 -13.00 -13.02 -8.77
CA GLN A 70 -13.80 -12.10 -7.94
C GLN A 70 -12.98 -11.30 -6.92
N LEU A 71 -11.70 -11.05 -7.21
CA LEU A 71 -10.87 -10.17 -6.39
C LEU A 71 -11.04 -8.73 -6.86
N CYS A 72 -11.02 -7.81 -5.89
CA CYS A 72 -11.05 -6.38 -6.18
C CYS A 72 -9.69 -5.93 -6.71
N GLY A 73 -9.68 -5.22 -7.82
CA GLY A 73 -8.47 -4.60 -8.34
C GLY A 73 -8.75 -3.31 -9.09
N PHE A 74 -7.70 -2.57 -9.41
CA PHE A 74 -7.77 -1.37 -10.22
C PHE A 74 -6.46 -1.16 -10.97
N ILE A 75 -6.51 -0.35 -12.02
CA ILE A 75 -5.34 0.09 -12.76
C ILE A 75 -5.15 1.57 -12.47
N TYR A 76 -3.96 1.93 -12.00
CA TYR A 76 -3.58 3.33 -11.83
C TYR A 76 -2.63 3.73 -12.96
N SER A 77 -3.01 4.75 -13.73
CA SER A 77 -2.21 5.27 -14.84
C SER A 77 -1.67 6.65 -14.51
N TYR A 78 -0.37 6.83 -14.69
CA TYR A 78 0.33 8.09 -14.51
C TYR A 78 0.28 8.95 -15.79
N GLU A 79 0.59 10.24 -15.67
CA GLU A 79 0.57 11.19 -16.80
C GLU A 79 1.55 10.81 -17.91
N ASP A 80 2.66 10.15 -17.56
CA ASP A 80 3.68 9.66 -18.49
C ASP A 80 3.28 8.35 -19.20
N LYS A 81 2.02 7.91 -19.01
CA LYS A 81 1.42 6.67 -19.55
C LYS A 81 1.96 5.39 -18.94
N SER A 82 2.83 5.46 -17.93
CA SER A 82 3.13 4.29 -17.11
C SER A 82 1.90 3.91 -16.28
N PHE A 83 1.82 2.64 -15.88
CA PHE A 83 0.71 2.17 -15.06
C PHE A 83 1.13 1.07 -14.10
N VAL A 84 0.30 0.87 -13.08
CA VAL A 84 0.37 -0.27 -12.17
C VAL A 84 -0.97 -0.97 -12.08
N GLU A 85 -0.96 -2.30 -12.04
CA GLU A 85 -2.13 -3.11 -11.76
C GLU A 85 -2.10 -3.58 -10.31
N VAL A 86 -3.17 -3.27 -9.59
CA VAL A 86 -3.24 -3.42 -8.14
C VAL A 86 -4.40 -4.33 -7.76
N ILE A 87 -4.13 -5.31 -6.92
CA ILE A 87 -5.14 -6.12 -6.23
C ILE A 87 -5.28 -5.59 -4.81
N LEU A 88 -6.51 -5.25 -4.41
CA LEU A 88 -6.78 -4.79 -3.07
C LEU A 88 -6.72 -5.97 -2.09
N ALA A 89 -6.06 -5.77 -0.96
CA ALA A 89 -5.88 -6.75 0.10
C ALA A 89 -5.96 -6.05 1.47
N SER A 90 -5.93 -6.84 2.54
CA SER A 90 -5.67 -6.35 3.89
C SER A 90 -4.46 -7.08 4.46
N GLU A 91 -3.67 -6.38 5.26
CA GLU A 91 -2.47 -6.91 5.90
C GLU A 91 -2.26 -6.29 7.28
N THR A 92 -1.47 -6.94 8.11
CA THR A 92 -0.94 -6.39 9.36
C THR A 92 0.27 -5.52 9.09
N LEU A 93 0.15 -4.25 9.47
CA LEU A 93 1.24 -3.29 9.47
C LEU A 93 1.84 -3.16 10.87
N LEU A 94 3.15 -2.99 10.94
CA LEU A 94 3.86 -2.81 12.21
C LEU A 94 4.76 -1.58 12.14
N PHE A 95 4.57 -0.69 13.10
CA PHE A 95 5.33 0.56 13.23
C PHE A 95 6.18 0.53 14.49
N ASP A 96 7.45 0.89 14.36
CA ASP A 96 8.32 1.13 15.50
C ASP A 96 8.08 2.56 16.01
N ASN A 97 7.66 2.69 17.28
CA ASN A 97 7.41 3.98 17.91
C ASN A 97 8.56 4.41 18.85
N GLY A 98 9.71 3.73 18.82
CA GLY A 98 10.86 3.97 19.66
C GLY A 98 10.76 3.39 21.09
N ALA A 99 9.54 3.12 21.57
CA ALA A 99 9.28 2.42 22.85
C ALA A 99 8.91 0.95 22.66
N GLY A 100 8.47 0.57 21.44
CA GLY A 100 8.06 -0.76 21.07
C GLY A 100 7.44 -0.80 19.67
N THR A 101 6.80 -1.91 19.36
CA THR A 101 6.17 -2.11 18.05
C THR A 101 4.65 -2.04 18.18
N VAL A 102 4.03 -1.08 17.48
CA VAL A 102 2.58 -0.99 17.33
C VAL A 102 2.15 -1.89 16.18
N LYS A 103 1.21 -2.79 16.43
CA LYS A 103 0.61 -3.66 15.41
C LYS A 103 -0.75 -3.12 15.01
N LEU A 104 -0.96 -2.98 13.71
CA LEU A 104 -2.19 -2.51 13.10
C LEU A 104 -2.70 -3.62 12.17
N PRO A 105 -3.61 -4.48 12.64
CA PRO A 105 -4.16 -5.57 11.84
C PRO A 105 -5.17 -5.06 10.82
N GLU A 106 -5.43 -5.88 9.79
CA GLU A 106 -6.49 -5.67 8.79
C GLU A 106 -6.46 -4.31 8.08
N ILE A 107 -5.28 -3.71 7.93
CA ILE A 107 -5.11 -2.49 7.15
C ILE A 107 -5.25 -2.84 5.68
N VAL A 108 -6.25 -2.24 5.03
CA VAL A 108 -6.51 -2.34 3.60
C VAL A 108 -5.39 -1.65 2.84
N SER A 109 -4.76 -2.39 1.93
CA SER A 109 -3.65 -1.95 1.09
C SER A 109 -3.75 -2.57 -0.30
N GLY A 110 -3.01 -2.02 -1.25
CA GLY A 110 -2.85 -2.55 -2.60
C GLY A 110 -1.61 -3.43 -2.73
N CYS A 111 -1.76 -4.57 -3.39
CA CYS A 111 -0.67 -5.39 -3.90
C CYS A 111 -0.47 -5.10 -5.38
N VAL A 112 0.68 -4.53 -5.76
CA VAL A 112 1.03 -4.32 -7.16
C VAL A 112 1.61 -5.61 -7.74
N HIS A 113 0.98 -6.16 -8.77
CA HIS A 113 1.41 -7.39 -9.44
C HIS A 113 1.96 -7.18 -10.85
N GLN A 114 1.86 -5.95 -11.37
CA GLN A 114 2.38 -5.60 -12.69
C GLN A 114 2.63 -4.09 -12.76
N ASP A 115 3.77 -3.72 -13.36
CA ASP A 115 4.04 -2.38 -13.84
C ASP A 115 4.21 -2.37 -15.37
N GLY A 116 3.74 -1.31 -16.01
CA GLY A 116 3.84 -1.13 -17.45
C GLY A 116 4.63 0.13 -17.78
N HIS A 117 5.75 -0.02 -18.50
CA HIS A 117 6.65 1.07 -18.90
C HIS A 117 6.96 2.06 -17.77
N PRO A 118 7.39 1.61 -16.58
CA PRO A 118 7.62 2.51 -15.47
C PRO A 118 8.72 3.51 -15.83
N ASN A 119 8.42 4.78 -15.64
CA ASN A 119 9.43 5.81 -15.60
C ASN A 119 10.44 5.44 -14.50
N PRO A 120 11.76 5.49 -14.75
CA PRO A 120 12.77 5.17 -13.75
C PRO A 120 12.57 5.90 -12.42
N SER A 121 11.98 7.10 -12.43
CA SER A 121 11.65 7.86 -11.22
C SER A 121 10.52 7.23 -10.38
N LEU A 122 9.60 6.49 -10.98
CA LEU A 122 8.55 5.74 -10.25
C LEU A 122 9.10 4.45 -9.62
N LEU A 123 10.23 3.94 -10.14
CA LEU A 123 10.95 2.79 -9.57
C LEU A 123 11.63 3.09 -8.24
N GLU A 124 11.77 4.37 -7.88
CA GLU A 124 12.34 4.79 -6.59
C GLU A 124 11.32 4.73 -5.44
N VAL A 125 10.02 4.52 -5.72
CA VAL A 125 8.94 4.58 -4.72
C VAL A 125 7.94 3.41 -4.84
N PRO A 126 8.37 2.15 -4.66
CA PRO A 126 7.47 1.00 -4.78
C PRO A 126 6.40 0.89 -3.71
N ASP A 127 6.77 1.30 -2.49
CA ASP A 127 5.90 1.22 -1.34
C ASP A 127 5.45 2.63 -0.99
N LEU A 128 4.13 2.83 -1.02
CA LEU A 128 3.51 4.11 -0.77
C LEU A 128 2.55 3.99 0.40
N VAL A 129 2.58 4.98 1.29
CA VAL A 129 1.61 5.11 2.38
C VAL A 129 0.88 6.43 2.21
N GLY A 130 -0.38 6.33 1.80
CA GLY A 130 -1.29 7.44 1.63
C GLY A 130 -1.73 8.04 2.97
N LEU A 131 -1.51 9.34 3.13
CA LEU A 131 -1.94 10.15 4.28
C LEU A 131 -3.06 11.13 3.89
N GLY A 132 -3.76 10.86 2.78
CA GLY A 132 -4.89 11.65 2.31
C GLY A 132 -6.12 11.54 3.23
N GLY A 133 -7.18 12.25 2.85
CA GLY A 133 -8.42 12.35 3.62
C GLY A 133 -9.48 11.30 3.27
N GLY A 134 -9.21 10.41 2.32
CA GLY A 134 -10.16 9.41 1.86
C GLY A 134 -10.21 8.14 2.73
N PRO A 135 -11.27 7.33 2.59
CA PRO A 135 -11.59 6.21 3.49
C PRO A 135 -10.53 5.11 3.54
N LEU A 136 -9.72 4.97 2.48
CA LEU A 136 -8.65 3.97 2.40
C LEU A 136 -7.30 4.50 2.89
N SER A 137 -7.21 5.76 3.33
CA SER A 137 -5.95 6.32 3.84
C SER A 137 -5.55 5.69 5.16
N LEU A 138 -4.24 5.62 5.43
CA LEU A 138 -3.75 5.05 6.69
C LEU A 138 -4.39 5.74 7.89
N VAL A 139 -4.48 7.07 7.83
CA VAL A 139 -5.00 7.93 8.90
C VAL A 139 -6.45 7.59 9.21
N ASN A 140 -7.29 7.42 8.19
CA ASN A 140 -8.70 7.09 8.40
C ASN A 140 -8.91 5.64 8.82
N GLN A 141 -8.10 4.71 8.30
CA GLN A 141 -8.17 3.30 8.72
C GLN A 141 -7.81 3.11 10.20
N ILE A 142 -6.88 3.91 10.73
CA ILE A 142 -6.48 3.87 12.15
C ILE A 142 -7.14 4.97 12.99
N GLY A 143 -8.05 5.77 12.42
CA GLY A 143 -8.56 7.01 13.01
C GLY A 143 -9.08 6.85 14.44
N SER A 144 -9.85 5.78 14.67
CA SER A 144 -10.36 5.41 16.01
C SER A 144 -9.28 5.20 17.08
N SER A 145 -8.06 4.83 16.68
CA SER A 145 -6.92 4.61 17.57
C SER A 145 -6.06 5.86 17.78
N ILE A 146 -6.28 6.92 17.00
CA ILE A 146 -5.47 8.16 17.01
C ILE A 146 -6.33 9.43 17.20
N ASP A 147 -7.57 9.28 17.65
CA ASP A 147 -8.55 10.37 17.78
C ASP A 147 -8.70 11.21 16.50
N ASP A 148 -8.65 10.53 15.33
CA ASP A 148 -8.71 11.11 13.98
C ASP A 148 -7.69 12.24 13.73
N LYS A 149 -6.57 12.23 14.46
CA LYS A 149 -5.53 13.27 14.39
C LYS A 149 -4.17 12.67 14.11
N PHE A 150 -3.48 13.25 13.15
CA PHE A 150 -2.08 12.92 12.87
C PHE A 150 -1.27 14.18 12.60
N ALA A 151 0.04 14.08 12.79
CA ALA A 151 1.01 15.11 12.42
C ALA A 151 2.28 14.43 11.89
N TYR A 152 2.96 15.07 10.95
CA TYR A 152 4.23 14.61 10.42
C TYR A 152 5.22 15.78 10.37
N CYS A 153 6.50 15.48 10.58
CA CYS A 153 7.59 16.46 10.51
C CYS A 153 8.62 15.94 9.52
N LEU A 154 8.84 16.69 8.44
CA LEU A 154 9.86 16.37 7.45
C LEU A 154 11.16 17.10 7.80
N PRO A 155 12.30 16.41 7.91
CA PRO A 155 13.57 17.07 8.10
C PRO A 155 13.91 17.93 6.86
N PRO A 156 14.62 19.05 7.03
CA PRO A 156 14.84 20.06 5.98
C PRO A 156 15.57 19.56 4.72
N ASN A 157 16.08 18.33 4.71
CA ASN A 157 16.88 17.76 3.62
C ASN A 157 16.18 16.60 2.87
N MET A 158 14.91 16.29 3.15
CA MET A 158 14.15 15.36 2.32
C MET A 158 13.59 16.12 1.12
N LYS A 159 14.31 16.07 -0.01
CA LYS A 159 13.77 16.51 -1.29
C LYS A 159 12.70 15.52 -1.74
N SER A 160 11.50 16.02 -1.99
CA SER A 160 10.42 15.33 -2.71
C SER A 160 10.73 15.27 -4.20
#